data_AF-A0A1Z2SM93-F1
#
_entry.id   AF-A0A1Z2SM93-F1
#
_cell.length_a   1.000
_cell.length_b   1.000
_cell.length_c   1.000
_cell.angle_alpha   90.00
_cell.angle_beta   90.00
_cell.angle_gamma   90.00
#
_symmetry.space_group_name_H-M   'P 1'
#
loop_
_entity.id
_entity.type
_entity.pdbx_description
1 polymer ?
#
loop_
_entity_poly.entity_id
_entity_poly.type
_entity_poly.pdbx_seq_one_letter_code
_entity_poly.pdbx_strand_id
1 'polypeptide(L)'
;MITIDPDSKLAEDLKYSKRSLSFMGNGEYMIVQNEETLETEHDPYAEAVNVLNGEAKQSLGYMKNGQASESYGCFKAYQSKKFNEFIAGQDAFITAK
;
A
#
# COMPACT_ATOMS: atom_id res chain seq x y z
N MET A 1 -9.35 -12.71 8.56
CA MET A 1 -9.33 -12.80 7.09
C MET A 1 -7.97 -13.36 6.71
N ILE A 2 -8.03 -14.38 5.86
CA ILE A 2 -7.02 -15.41 5.60
C ILE A 2 -5.77 -14.77 4.97
N THR A 3 -4.57 -15.30 5.24
CA THR A 3 -3.40 -15.09 4.39
C THR A 3 -3.85 -15.19 2.94
N ILE A 4 -3.74 -14.11 2.18
CA ILE A 4 -4.27 -14.09 0.82
C ILE A 4 -3.36 -14.98 -0.01
N ASP A 5 -3.91 -16.06 -0.54
CA ASP A 5 -3.20 -16.93 -1.47
C ASP A 5 -2.79 -16.09 -2.69
N PRO A 6 -1.47 -15.97 -2.98
CA PRO A 6 -0.97 -15.12 -4.04
C PRO A 6 -1.47 -15.52 -5.43
N ASP A 7 -1.88 -16.79 -5.62
CA ASP A 7 -2.40 -17.31 -6.89
C ASP A 7 -3.95 -17.24 -6.95
N SER A 8 -4.60 -16.68 -5.93
CA SER A 8 -6.06 -16.54 -5.89
C SER A 8 -6.57 -15.40 -6.76
N LYS A 9 -7.83 -15.52 -7.21
CA LYS A 9 -8.56 -14.42 -7.89
C LYS A 9 -8.60 -13.14 -7.06
N LEU A 10 -8.61 -13.26 -5.73
CA LEU A 10 -8.59 -12.10 -4.84
C LEU A 10 -7.21 -11.40 -4.87
N ALA A 11 -6.12 -12.15 -4.90
CA ALA A 11 -4.78 -11.56 -5.04
C ALA A 11 -4.63 -10.85 -6.39
N GLU A 12 -5.14 -11.45 -7.46
CA GLU A 12 -5.16 -10.84 -8.80
C GLU A 12 -5.99 -9.54 -8.82
N ASP A 13 -7.18 -9.54 -8.22
CA ASP A 13 -8.04 -8.35 -8.12
C ASP A 13 -7.38 -7.21 -7.31
N LEU A 14 -6.76 -7.55 -6.18
CA LEU A 14 -6.01 -6.58 -5.37
C LEU A 14 -4.79 -6.02 -6.12
N LYS A 15 -4.11 -6.83 -6.93
CA LYS A 15 -3.00 -6.39 -7.78
C LYS A 15 -3.46 -5.37 -8.82
N TYR A 16 -4.60 -5.62 -9.49
CA TYR A 16 -5.15 -4.66 -10.45
C TYR A 16 -5.67 -3.39 -9.76
N SER A 17 -6.32 -3.52 -8.61
CA SER A 17 -6.77 -2.39 -7.80
C SER A 17 -5.60 -1.49 -7.37
N LYS A 18 -4.49 -2.08 -6.89
CA LYS A 18 -3.27 -1.34 -6.56
C LYS A 18 -2.75 -0.57 -7.78
N ARG A 19 -2.61 -1.24 -8.93
CA ARG A 19 -2.12 -0.60 -10.17
C ARG A 19 -3.01 0.57 -10.60
N SER A 20 -4.33 0.36 -10.57
CA SER A 20 -5.31 1.40 -10.91
C SER A 20 -5.15 2.61 -9.98
N LEU A 21 -5.15 2.41 -8.67
CA LEU A 21 -5.01 3.50 -7.69
C LEU A 21 -3.65 4.21 -7.79
N SER A 22 -2.57 3.48 -8.08
CA SER A 22 -1.24 4.06 -8.29
C SER A 22 -1.16 4.94 -9.55
N PHE A 23 -1.81 4.52 -10.64
CA PHE A 23 -1.83 5.26 -11.89
C PHE A 23 -2.87 6.39 -11.90
N MET A 24 -3.98 6.23 -11.18
CA MET A 24 -5.07 7.22 -11.09
C MET A 24 -4.81 8.32 -10.04
N GLY A 25 -3.59 8.41 -9.49
CA GLY A 25 -3.19 9.59 -8.73
C GLY A 25 -3.27 10.84 -9.63
N ASN A 26 -3.71 11.98 -9.09
CA ASN A 26 -3.75 13.23 -9.86
C ASN A 26 -2.40 13.94 -9.77
N GLY A 27 -1.83 14.35 -10.91
CA GLY A 27 -0.61 15.17 -10.95
C GLY A 27 0.59 14.49 -10.30
N GLU A 28 1.28 15.18 -9.39
CA GLU A 28 2.53 14.74 -8.77
C GLU A 28 2.43 13.56 -7.80
N TYR A 29 1.20 13.14 -7.51
CA TYR A 29 0.86 11.97 -6.70
C TYR A 29 0.85 10.68 -7.52
N MET A 30 0.98 10.79 -8.85
CA MET A 30 0.94 9.67 -9.80
C MET A 30 2.27 8.93 -9.85
N ILE A 31 2.21 7.60 -9.92
CA ILE A 31 3.39 6.80 -10.28
C ILE A 31 3.65 6.97 -11.79
N VAL A 32 4.80 7.54 -12.14
CA VAL A 32 5.22 7.72 -13.53
C VAL A 32 6.16 6.58 -13.92
N GLN A 33 5.90 5.96 -15.07
CA GLN A 33 6.77 4.94 -15.65
C GLN A 33 7.14 5.33 -17.07
N ASN A 34 8.35 4.97 -17.46
CA ASN A 34 8.80 5.08 -18.84
C ASN A 34 8.00 4.12 -19.73
N GLU A 35 7.40 4.63 -20.81
CA GLU A 35 6.52 3.81 -21.66
C GLU A 35 7.28 2.73 -22.46
N GLU A 36 8.56 2.94 -22.75
CA GLU A 36 9.38 2.03 -23.55
C GLU A 36 10.06 0.95 -22.69
N THR A 37 10.60 1.34 -21.53
CA THR A 37 11.36 0.44 -20.65
C THR A 37 10.55 -0.12 -19.49
N LEU A 38 9.38 0.47 -19.18
CA LEU A 38 8.53 0.15 -18.02
C LEU A 38 9.20 0.42 -16.66
N GLU A 39 10.33 1.12 -16.64
CA GLU A 39 10.99 1.54 -15.41
C GLU A 39 10.20 2.66 -14.72
N THR A 40 10.11 2.61 -13.39
CA THR A 40 9.46 3.66 -12.59
C THR A 40 10.37 4.88 -12.50
N GLU A 41 9.93 6.01 -13.08
CA GLU A 41 10.65 7.29 -13.08
C GLU A 41 10.32 8.14 -11.84
N HIS A 42 9.09 8.02 -11.33
CA HIS A 42 8.63 8.74 -10.13
C HIS A 42 7.62 7.89 -9.36
N ASP A 43 7.88 7.65 -8.08
CA ASP A 43 6.94 7.04 -7.14
C ASP A 43 7.05 7.78 -5.79
N PRO A 44 6.16 8.76 -5.53
CA PRO A 44 6.20 9.55 -4.29
C PRO A 44 5.85 8.71 -3.06
N TYR A 45 5.39 7.47 -3.24
CA TYR A 45 4.95 6.57 -2.17
C TYR A 45 5.72 5.26 -2.13
N ALA A 46 6.90 5.17 -2.75
CA ALA A 46 7.73 3.97 -2.78
C ALA A 46 7.97 3.39 -1.36
N GLU A 47 8.21 4.28 -0.39
CA GLU A 47 8.47 3.92 1.01
C GLU A 47 7.18 3.70 1.84
N ALA A 48 6.02 4.10 1.35
CA ALA A 48 4.75 3.92 2.06
C ALA A 48 4.44 2.44 2.32
N VAL A 49 4.83 1.56 1.38
CA VAL A 49 4.66 0.11 1.51
C VAL A 49 5.45 -0.44 2.71
N ASN A 50 6.68 0.03 2.90
CA ASN A 50 7.54 -0.40 4.00
C ASN A 50 6.97 0.03 5.36
N VAL A 51 6.51 1.28 5.45
CA VAL A 51 5.87 1.80 6.67
C VAL A 51 4.59 1.04 7.00
N LEU A 52 3.71 0.85 6.01
CA LEU A 52 2.46 0.10 6.19
C LEU A 52 2.71 -1.34 6.63
N ASN A 53 3.65 -2.03 6.00
CA ASN A 53 4.02 -3.40 6.37
C ASN A 53 4.61 -3.50 7.78
N GLY A 54 5.40 -2.50 8.19
CA GLY A 54 5.91 -2.40 9.56
C GLY A 54 4.79 -2.30 10.58
N GLU A 55 3.82 -1.40 10.37
CA GLU A 55 2.67 -1.22 11.24
C GLU A 55 1.75 -2.45 11.25
N ALA A 56 1.59 -3.12 10.10
CA ALA A 56 0.75 -4.31 9.97
C ALA A 56 1.31 -5.49 10.77
N LYS A 57 2.64 -5.70 10.73
CA LYS A 57 3.32 -6.75 11.51
C LYS A 57 3.19 -6.52 13.02
N GLN A 58 3.11 -5.27 13.47
CA GLN A 58 2.92 -4.93 14.89
C GLN A 58 1.46 -5.10 15.34
N SER A 59 0.52 -5.14 14.40
CA SER A 59 -0.93 -5.12 14.69
C SER A 59 -1.62 -6.46 14.40
N LEU A 60 -0.91 -7.58 14.54
CA LEU A 60 -1.46 -8.92 14.33
C LEU A 60 -2.70 -9.17 15.21
N GLY A 61 -3.83 -9.42 14.55
CA GLY A 61 -5.07 -9.83 15.20
C GLY A 61 -5.28 -11.33 15.08
N TYR A 62 -6.06 -11.90 16.00
CA TYR A 62 -6.41 -13.32 16.00
C TYR A 62 -7.90 -13.50 15.79
N MET A 63 -8.27 -14.49 14.97
CA MET A 63 -9.64 -14.92 14.77
C MET A 63 -10.13 -15.74 15.97
N LYS A 64 -11.44 -15.95 16.10
CA LYS A 64 -12.03 -16.76 17.20
C LYS A 64 -11.48 -18.19 17.29
N ASN A 65 -10.99 -18.73 16.17
CA ASN A 65 -10.37 -20.05 16.09
C ASN A 65 -8.84 -20.04 16.39
N GLY A 66 -8.30 -18.91 16.86
CA GLY A 66 -6.89 -18.76 17.21
C GLY A 66 -5.93 -18.51 16.04
N GLN A 67 -6.41 -18.53 14.79
CA GLN A 67 -5.58 -18.25 13.63
C GLN A 67 -5.26 -16.75 13.53
N ALA A 68 -4.02 -16.42 13.14
CA ALA A 68 -3.64 -15.05 12.84
C ALA A 68 -4.42 -14.51 11.63
N SER A 69 -4.75 -13.22 11.67
CA SER A 69 -5.47 -12.51 10.62
C SER A 69 -4.62 -11.38 10.08
N GLU A 70 -3.85 -11.65 9.03
CA GLU A 70 -2.99 -10.66 8.38
C GLU A 70 -3.78 -9.45 7.89
N SER A 71 -4.98 -9.65 7.32
CA SER A 71 -5.79 -8.51 6.84
C SER A 71 -6.25 -7.61 7.98
N TYR A 72 -6.38 -8.12 9.21
CA TYR A 72 -6.67 -7.27 10.37
C TYR A 72 -5.49 -6.33 10.66
N GLY A 73 -4.26 -6.87 10.59
CA GLY A 73 -3.04 -6.08 10.68
C GLY A 73 -3.00 -4.98 9.63
N CYS A 74 -3.33 -5.29 8.37
CA CYS A 74 -3.41 -4.28 7.30
C CYS A 74 -4.45 -3.18 7.59
N PHE A 75 -5.65 -3.53 8.07
CA PHE A 75 -6.68 -2.53 8.42
C PHE A 75 -6.23 -1.64 9.58
N LYS A 76 -5.56 -2.21 10.58
CA LYS A 76 -5.00 -1.44 11.71
C LYS A 76 -3.85 -0.55 11.28
N ALA A 77 -2.98 -1.03 10.40
CA ALA A 77 -1.88 -0.26 9.83
C ALA A 77 -2.39 0.94 9.03
N TYR A 78 -3.42 0.76 8.21
CA TYR A 78 -4.06 1.84 7.45
C TYR A 78 -4.63 2.93 8.37
N GLN A 79 -5.15 2.56 9.54
CA GLN A 79 -5.65 3.50 10.55
C GLN A 79 -4.57 3.99 11.52
N SER A 80 -3.31 3.56 11.36
CA SER A 80 -2.26 3.92 12.31
C SER A 80 -1.89 5.39 12.19
N LYS A 81 -1.61 6.01 13.34
CA LYS A 81 -1.15 7.40 13.39
C LYS A 81 0.14 7.57 12.58
N LYS A 82 1.09 6.65 12.73
CA LYS A 82 2.39 6.70 12.06
C LYS A 82 2.28 6.63 10.54
N PHE A 83 1.45 5.73 10.01
CA PHE A 83 1.24 5.65 8.56
C PHE A 83 0.60 6.92 8.02
N ASN A 84 -0.43 7.45 8.71
CA ASN A 84 -1.08 8.70 8.30
C ASN A 84 -0.13 9.91 8.36
N GLU A 85 0.68 10.03 9.41
CA GLU A 85 1.71 11.08 9.51
C GLU A 85 2.78 10.95 8.43
N PHE A 86 3.17 9.72 8.08
CA PHE A 86 4.11 9.47 6.99
C PHE A 86 3.55 9.92 5.63
N ILE A 87 2.30 9.55 5.30
CA ILE A 87 1.64 9.97 4.06
C ILE A 87 1.53 11.50 4.00
N ALA A 88 1.00 12.14 5.05
CA ALA A 88 0.91 13.60 5.11
C ALA A 88 2.29 14.28 5.01
N GLY A 89 3.34 13.64 5.54
CA GLY A 89 4.71 14.08 5.40
C GLY A 89 5.20 14.01 3.96
N GLN A 90 4.98 12.89 3.26
CA GLN A 90 5.32 12.75 1.83
C GLN A 90 4.58 13.77 0.98
N ASP A 91 3.28 13.95 1.21
CA ASP A 91 2.44 14.90 0.48
C ASP A 91 2.99 16.34 0.52
N ALA A 92 3.66 16.73 1.61
CA ALA A 92 4.26 18.06 1.75
C ALA A 92 5.50 18.28 0.87
N PHE A 93 6.16 17.23 0.40
CA PHE A 93 7.35 17.29 -0.46
C PHE A 93 7.06 16.99 -1.93
N ILE A 94 5.82 16.66 -2.24
CA ILE A 94 5.33 16.51 -3.61
C ILE A 94 5.21 17.91 -4.21
N THR A 95 6.12 18.26 -5.13
CA THR A 95 6.18 19.58 -5.79
C THR A 95 5.68 19.50 -7.22
N ALA A 96 4.80 20.43 -7.63
CA ALA A 96 4.27 20.49 -9.00
C ALA A 96 5.39 20.64 -10.04
N LYS A 97 5.38 19.80 -11.08
CA LYS A 97 6.19 19.97 -12.29
C LYS A 97 5.73 21.15 -13.14
#